data_AF-D3BUA2-F1
#
_entry.id   AF-D3BUA2-F1
#
_cell.length_a   1.000
_cell.length_b   1.000
_cell.length_c   1.000
_cell.angle_alpha   90.00
_cell.angle_beta   90.00
_cell.angle_gamma   90.00
#
_symmetry.space_group_name_H-M   'P 1'
#
loop_
_entity.id
_entity.type
_entity.pdbx_description
1 polymer ?
#
loop_
_entity_poly.entity_id
_entity_poly.type
_entity_poly.pdbx_seq_one_letter_code
_entity_poly.pdbx_strand_id
1 'polypeptide(L)'
;MLNKSLFTLVFNNCYLNRLIFDSVSSISSLNNRLHYRWSEVINKPLVLASHGYFDLLNQCLSSLDWILSHYEVFQLMRAAIISKSIDTVGCLIDRFYDGSDDLFLNKSLQLSSFYGCSVVTLYLLDRFKIQWNFNSVMEHSICTDNFEQLKFFVALANSSGYTSSDDNIQAHRGIFNLAAKTGRIDMIEYLLIHRPQDLKSSDMYTHAKERGHQHVIDYLISKGITNINKNSDSSNNNNNNNQS
;
A
#
# COMPACT_ATOMS: atom_id res chain seq x y z
N MET A 1 -10.20 -36.10 1.08
CA MET A 1 -11.05 -35.38 0.10
C MET A 1 -12.48 -35.42 0.58
N LEU A 2 -13.17 -34.28 0.66
CA LEU A 2 -14.59 -34.22 0.99
C LEU A 2 -15.42 -34.87 -0.13
N ASN A 3 -16.37 -35.73 0.22
CA ASN A 3 -17.21 -36.42 -0.76
C ASN A 3 -18.26 -35.45 -1.35
N LYS A 4 -18.06 -35.05 -2.61
CA LYS A 4 -18.94 -34.10 -3.32
C LYS A 4 -20.39 -34.60 -3.40
N SER A 5 -20.62 -35.91 -3.55
CA SER A 5 -21.98 -36.45 -3.62
C SER A 5 -22.73 -36.32 -2.31
N LEU A 6 -22.05 -36.51 -1.18
CA LEU A 6 -22.62 -36.32 0.15
C LEU A 6 -23.02 -34.86 0.38
N PHE A 7 -22.17 -33.91 -0.02
CA PHE A 7 -22.49 -32.48 0.05
C PHE A 7 -23.75 -32.14 -0.74
N THR A 8 -23.85 -32.62 -1.98
CA THR A 8 -25.04 -32.41 -2.81
C THR A 8 -26.30 -33.00 -2.15
N LEU A 9 -26.23 -34.19 -1.57
CA LEU A 9 -27.36 -34.79 -0.84
C LEU A 9 -27.81 -33.94 0.35
N VAL A 10 -26.86 -33.44 1.15
CA VAL A 10 -27.15 -32.61 2.32
C VAL A 10 -27.77 -31.26 1.91
N PHE A 11 -27.18 -30.56 0.92
CA PHE A 11 -27.66 -29.25 0.50
C PHE A 11 -28.94 -29.32 -0.34
N ASN A 12 -29.25 -30.45 -0.98
CA ASN A 12 -30.53 -30.64 -1.67
C ASN A 12 -31.68 -31.01 -0.71
N ASN A 13 -31.38 -31.45 0.51
CA ASN A 13 -32.40 -31.66 1.53
C ASN A 13 -32.86 -30.30 2.09
N CYS A 14 -34.10 -29.90 1.81
CA CYS A 14 -34.61 -28.57 2.16
C CYS A 14 -34.58 -28.28 3.67
N TYR A 15 -34.77 -29.29 4.52
CA TYR A 15 -34.77 -29.13 5.98
C TYR A 15 -33.36 -28.95 6.52
N LEU A 16 -32.42 -29.82 6.11
CA LEU A 16 -31.01 -29.70 6.49
C LEU A 16 -30.39 -28.42 5.93
N ASN A 17 -30.67 -28.07 4.67
CA ASN A 17 -30.23 -26.83 4.06
C ASN A 17 -30.67 -25.62 4.90
N ARG A 18 -31.97 -25.54 5.25
CA ARG A 18 -32.50 -24.48 6.09
C ARG A 18 -31.83 -24.44 7.46
N LEU A 19 -31.71 -25.57 8.16
CA LEU A 19 -31.05 -25.64 9.46
C LEU A 19 -29.59 -25.19 9.41
N ILE A 20 -28.85 -25.58 8.37
CA ILE A 20 -27.46 -25.17 8.16
C ILE A 20 -27.38 -23.65 8.00
N PHE A 21 -28.19 -23.05 7.12
CA PHE A 21 -28.12 -21.61 6.89
C PHE A 21 -28.68 -20.78 8.05
N ASP A 22 -29.70 -21.27 8.77
CA ASP A 22 -30.19 -20.63 10.00
C ASP A 22 -29.09 -20.64 11.08
N SER A 23 -28.37 -21.77 11.23
CA SER A 23 -27.25 -21.89 12.17
C SER A 23 -26.06 -21.02 11.77
N VAL A 24 -25.69 -21.00 10.48
CA VAL A 24 -24.62 -20.12 9.95
C VAL A 24 -24.99 -18.65 10.16
N SER A 25 -26.24 -18.27 9.94
CA SER A 25 -26.73 -16.91 10.19
C SER A 25 -26.64 -16.54 11.67
N SER A 26 -27.06 -17.43 12.57
CA SER A 26 -26.97 -17.23 14.01
C SER A 26 -25.52 -17.14 14.51
N ILE A 27 -24.61 -18.00 14.02
CA ILE A 27 -23.18 -17.94 14.38
C ILE A 27 -22.55 -16.65 13.85
N SER A 28 -22.92 -16.25 12.64
CA SER A 28 -22.38 -15.03 12.02
C SER A 28 -22.83 -13.76 12.74
N SER A 29 -24.05 -13.72 13.29
CA SER A 29 -24.58 -12.57 14.01
C SER A 29 -23.90 -12.35 15.38
N LEU A 30 -23.33 -13.39 16.00
CA LEU A 30 -22.64 -13.28 17.30
C LEU A 30 -21.39 -12.37 17.27
N ASN A 31 -20.83 -12.10 16.09
CA ASN A 31 -19.57 -11.36 15.96
C ASN A 31 -19.73 -9.89 15.53
N ASN A 32 -20.95 -9.34 15.55
CA ASN A 32 -21.26 -7.99 15.04
C ASN A 32 -20.75 -7.76 13.60
N ARG A 33 -20.60 -8.82 12.81
CA ARG A 33 -20.16 -8.73 11.42
C ARG A 33 -21.35 -8.46 10.51
N LEU A 34 -21.12 -7.67 9.46
CA LEU A 34 -22.06 -7.53 8.37
C LEU A 34 -22.27 -8.91 7.73
N HIS A 35 -23.53 -9.29 7.57
CA HIS A 35 -23.94 -10.55 6.95
C HIS A 35 -24.82 -10.23 5.74
N TYR A 36 -24.66 -11.03 4.70
CA TYR A 36 -25.41 -10.88 3.45
C TYR A 36 -26.06 -12.21 3.11
N ARG A 37 -27.30 -12.16 2.62
CA ARG A 37 -27.92 -13.29 1.93
C ARG A 37 -27.22 -13.49 0.60
N TRP A 38 -27.19 -14.72 0.10
CA TRP A 38 -26.57 -15.01 -1.20
C TRP A 38 -27.14 -14.16 -2.34
N SER A 39 -28.46 -13.92 -2.34
CA SER A 39 -29.15 -13.04 -3.29
C SER A 39 -28.68 -11.58 -3.24
N GLU A 40 -28.13 -11.14 -2.10
CA GLU A 40 -27.54 -9.81 -1.96
C GLU A 40 -26.08 -9.81 -2.40
N VAL A 41 -25.33 -10.88 -2.09
CA VAL A 41 -23.91 -11.03 -2.44
C VAL A 41 -23.70 -10.96 -3.96
N ILE A 42 -24.53 -11.65 -4.74
CA ILE A 42 -24.40 -11.69 -6.21
C ILE A 42 -24.56 -10.30 -6.88
N ASN A 43 -25.13 -9.33 -6.15
CA ASN A 43 -25.33 -7.95 -6.62
C ASN A 43 -24.36 -6.96 -5.94
N LYS A 44 -23.34 -7.45 -5.22
CA LYS A 44 -22.37 -6.62 -4.49
C LYS A 44 -20.96 -6.89 -5.00
N PRO A 45 -20.48 -6.16 -6.02
CA PRO A 45 -19.19 -6.44 -6.64
C PRO A 45 -18.03 -6.36 -5.63
N LEU A 46 -18.11 -5.47 -4.64
CA LEU A 46 -17.09 -5.37 -3.59
C LEU A 46 -16.97 -6.65 -2.75
N VAL A 47 -18.10 -7.28 -2.41
CA VAL A 47 -18.12 -8.54 -1.65
C VAL A 47 -17.58 -9.66 -2.53
N LEU A 48 -17.99 -9.71 -3.80
CA LEU A 48 -17.51 -10.70 -4.76
C LEU A 48 -15.99 -10.63 -4.95
N ALA A 49 -15.44 -9.43 -5.14
CA ALA A 49 -14.00 -9.21 -5.26
C ALA A 49 -13.22 -9.58 -3.99
N SER A 50 -13.75 -9.22 -2.81
CA SER A 50 -13.13 -9.49 -1.51
C SER A 50 -13.00 -10.99 -1.20
N HIS A 51 -13.87 -11.81 -1.79
CA HIS A 51 -13.90 -13.25 -1.59
C HIS A 51 -13.42 -14.06 -2.80
N GLY A 52 -12.92 -13.40 -3.85
CA GLY A 52 -12.36 -14.07 -5.03
C GLY A 52 -13.40 -14.79 -5.90
N TYR A 53 -14.67 -14.37 -5.86
CA TYR A 53 -15.72 -14.91 -6.72
C TYR A 53 -15.64 -14.33 -8.13
N PHE A 54 -14.56 -14.63 -8.85
CA PHE A 54 -14.21 -14.02 -10.14
C PHE A 54 -15.33 -14.09 -11.19
N ASP A 55 -15.88 -15.28 -11.45
CA ASP A 55 -16.93 -15.45 -12.48
C ASP A 55 -18.19 -14.64 -12.17
N LEU A 56 -18.62 -14.65 -10.90
CA LEU A 56 -19.79 -13.89 -10.44
C LEU A 56 -19.51 -12.39 -10.45
N LEU A 57 -18.29 -11.97 -10.10
CA LEU A 57 -17.89 -10.57 -10.19
C LEU A 57 -17.97 -10.10 -11.65
N ASN A 58 -17.45 -10.87 -12.60
CA ASN A 58 -17.49 -10.51 -14.01
C ASN A 58 -18.93 -10.43 -14.55
N GLN A 59 -19.79 -11.35 -14.15
CA GLN A 59 -21.22 -11.30 -14.47
C GLN A 59 -21.85 -10.03 -13.88
N CYS A 60 -21.63 -9.77 -12.59
CA CYS A 60 -22.14 -8.61 -11.88
C CYS A 60 -21.68 -7.29 -12.52
N LEU A 61 -20.39 -7.16 -12.84
CA LEU A 61 -19.85 -5.97 -13.52
C LEU A 61 -20.41 -5.81 -14.93
N SER A 62 -20.66 -6.90 -15.65
CA SER A 62 -21.22 -6.84 -17.01
C SER A 62 -22.69 -6.47 -17.04
N SER A 63 -23.43 -6.73 -15.95
CA SER A 63 -24.82 -6.31 -15.80
C SER A 63 -25.00 -4.93 -15.17
N LEU A 64 -23.92 -4.18 -14.91
CA LEU A 64 -24.04 -2.83 -14.36
C LEU A 64 -24.58 -1.86 -15.42
N ASP A 65 -25.74 -1.28 -15.16
CA ASP A 65 -26.34 -0.24 -16.00
C ASP A 65 -25.68 1.15 -15.80
N TRP A 66 -24.78 1.29 -14.82
CA TRP A 66 -24.12 2.55 -14.49
C TRP A 66 -22.60 2.43 -14.46
N ILE A 67 -21.94 3.58 -14.64
CA ILE A 67 -20.50 3.72 -14.57
C ILE A 67 -20.08 3.82 -13.09
N LEU A 68 -19.14 2.97 -12.68
CA LEU A 68 -18.55 3.06 -11.34
C LEU A 68 -17.72 4.34 -11.22
N SER A 69 -17.84 5.01 -10.09
CA SER A 69 -16.96 6.12 -9.75
C SER A 69 -15.52 5.65 -9.55
N HIS A 70 -14.55 6.56 -9.72
CA HIS A 70 -13.13 6.26 -9.47
C HIS A 70 -12.90 5.69 -8.05
N TYR A 71 -13.66 6.17 -7.06
CA TYR A 71 -13.60 5.65 -5.69
C TYR A 71 -14.07 4.19 -5.60
N GLU A 72 -15.17 3.84 -6.26
CA GLU A 72 -15.69 2.46 -6.25
C GLU A 72 -14.74 1.50 -6.95
N VAL A 73 -14.17 1.90 -8.09
CA VAL A 73 -13.13 1.12 -8.79
C VAL A 73 -11.92 0.90 -7.88
N PHE A 74 -11.48 1.95 -7.17
CA PHE A 74 -10.39 1.83 -6.22
C PHE A 74 -10.70 0.87 -5.06
N GLN A 75 -11.93 0.90 -4.52
CA GLN A 75 -12.34 -0.06 -3.48
C GLN A 75 -12.39 -1.51 -4.01
N LEU A 76 -12.85 -1.71 -5.24
CA LEU A 76 -12.84 -3.02 -5.90
C LEU A 76 -11.41 -3.53 -6.10
N MET A 77 -10.51 -2.67 -6.58
CA MET A 77 -9.11 -3.00 -6.75
C MET A 77 -8.46 -3.40 -5.41
N ARG A 78 -8.71 -2.61 -4.36
CA ARG A 78 -8.26 -2.92 -3.00
C ARG A 78 -8.79 -4.28 -2.53
N ALA A 79 -10.07 -4.58 -2.72
CA ALA A 79 -10.67 -5.85 -2.36
C ALA A 79 -10.05 -7.04 -3.10
N ALA A 80 -9.81 -6.90 -4.41
CA ALA A 80 -9.15 -7.91 -5.25
C ALA A 80 -7.70 -8.18 -4.83
N ILE A 81 -6.97 -7.13 -4.45
CA ILE A 81 -5.59 -7.25 -3.94
C ILE A 81 -5.58 -7.99 -2.60
N ILE A 82 -6.49 -7.64 -1.69
CA ILE A 82 -6.62 -8.30 -0.37
C ILE A 82 -6.97 -9.79 -0.53
N SER A 83 -7.84 -10.13 -1.49
CA SER A 83 -8.18 -11.52 -1.81
C SER A 83 -7.07 -12.26 -2.55
N LYS A 84 -6.00 -11.56 -2.96
CA LYS A 84 -4.83 -12.09 -3.68
C LYS A 84 -5.18 -12.75 -5.02
N SER A 85 -6.29 -12.34 -5.63
CA SER A 85 -6.76 -12.88 -6.91
C SER A 85 -6.15 -12.08 -8.07
N ILE A 86 -5.11 -12.65 -8.71
CA ILE A 86 -4.48 -12.04 -9.89
C ILE A 86 -5.50 -11.87 -11.02
N ASP A 87 -6.34 -12.88 -11.26
CA ASP A 87 -7.35 -12.85 -12.32
C ASP A 87 -8.32 -11.68 -12.12
N THR A 88 -8.77 -11.48 -10.88
CA THR A 88 -9.64 -10.35 -10.54
C THR A 88 -8.93 -9.02 -10.73
N VAL A 89 -7.69 -8.88 -10.23
CA VAL A 89 -6.90 -7.66 -10.41
C VAL A 89 -6.69 -7.38 -11.90
N GLY A 90 -6.31 -8.39 -12.69
CA GLY A 90 -6.12 -8.27 -14.13
C GLY A 90 -7.37 -7.82 -14.85
N CYS A 91 -8.51 -8.45 -14.58
CA CYS A 91 -9.78 -8.06 -15.17
C CYS A 91 -10.18 -6.62 -14.81
N LEU A 92 -9.99 -6.21 -13.55
CA LEU A 92 -10.28 -4.83 -13.14
C LEU A 92 -9.36 -3.82 -13.85
N ILE A 93 -8.07 -4.13 -14.02
CA ILE A 93 -7.17 -3.28 -14.80
C ILE A 93 -7.61 -3.24 -16.26
N ASP A 94 -7.84 -4.39 -16.89
CA ASP A 94 -8.27 -4.48 -18.29
C ASP A 94 -9.57 -3.71 -18.58
N ARG A 95 -10.45 -3.62 -17.58
CA ARG A 95 -11.74 -2.95 -17.71
C ARG A 95 -11.70 -1.46 -17.42
N PHE A 96 -10.90 -1.02 -16.45
CA PHE A 96 -10.97 0.34 -15.92
C PHE A 96 -9.71 1.18 -16.15
N TYR A 97 -8.59 0.57 -16.55
CA TYR A 97 -7.38 1.28 -16.92
C TYR A 97 -7.38 1.54 -18.42
N ASP A 98 -7.38 2.81 -18.80
CA ASP A 98 -7.40 3.25 -20.20
C ASP A 98 -6.01 3.50 -20.79
N GLY A 99 -4.94 3.25 -20.02
CA GLY A 99 -3.57 3.52 -20.45
C GLY A 99 -3.09 4.94 -20.24
N SER A 100 -3.94 5.86 -19.75
CA SER A 100 -3.61 7.29 -19.65
C SER A 100 -3.11 7.72 -18.27
N ASP A 101 -3.48 6.99 -17.22
CA ASP A 101 -3.23 7.38 -15.82
C ASP A 101 -2.35 6.39 -15.04
N ASP A 102 -1.03 6.58 -15.11
CA ASP A 102 -0.06 5.82 -14.31
C ASP A 102 -0.33 5.90 -12.80
N LEU A 103 -1.07 6.90 -12.32
CA LEU A 103 -1.45 7.01 -10.90
C LEU A 103 -2.28 5.82 -10.46
N PHE A 104 -3.16 5.29 -11.32
CA PHE A 104 -3.98 4.13 -11.00
C PHE A 104 -3.13 2.89 -10.76
N LEU A 105 -2.15 2.64 -11.64
CA LEU A 105 -1.22 1.52 -11.51
C LEU A 105 -0.29 1.71 -10.30
N ASN A 106 0.25 2.91 -10.09
CA ASN A 106 1.11 3.21 -8.94
C ASN A 106 0.37 3.02 -7.60
N LYS A 107 -0.88 3.47 -7.50
CA LYS A 107 -1.74 3.21 -6.34
C LYS A 107 -2.00 1.71 -6.14
N SER A 108 -2.19 0.97 -7.23
CA SER A 108 -2.38 -0.49 -7.17
C SER A 108 -1.11 -1.21 -6.68
N LEU A 109 0.07 -0.79 -7.14
CA LEU A 109 1.36 -1.28 -6.65
C LEU A 109 1.52 -0.97 -5.16
N GLN A 110 1.25 0.28 -4.74
CA GLN A 110 1.26 0.70 -3.35
C GLN A 110 0.34 -0.16 -2.47
N LEU A 111 -0.90 -0.39 -2.89
CA LEU A 111 -1.84 -1.27 -2.17
C LEU A 111 -1.32 -2.71 -2.08
N SER A 112 -0.82 -3.27 -3.17
CA SER A 112 -0.27 -4.64 -3.18
C SER A 112 0.91 -4.77 -2.20
N SER A 113 1.79 -3.76 -2.17
CA SER A 113 2.90 -3.69 -1.23
C SER A 113 2.41 -3.60 0.21
N PHE A 114 1.45 -2.72 0.49
CA PHE A 114 0.90 -2.48 1.83
C PHE A 114 0.29 -3.74 2.44
N TYR A 115 -0.43 -4.54 1.64
CA TYR A 115 -1.01 -5.81 2.11
C TYR A 115 -0.04 -7.00 2.01
N GLY A 116 1.22 -6.78 1.67
CA GLY A 116 2.22 -7.84 1.50
C GLY A 116 1.85 -8.85 0.40
N CYS A 117 1.11 -8.42 -0.62
CA CYS A 117 0.66 -9.27 -1.72
C CYS A 117 1.72 -9.32 -2.84
N SER A 118 2.84 -9.98 -2.54
CA SER A 118 3.99 -10.10 -3.46
C SER A 118 3.60 -10.64 -4.84
N VAL A 119 2.65 -11.57 -4.90
CA VAL A 119 2.13 -12.14 -6.14
C VAL A 119 1.53 -11.07 -7.05
N VAL A 120 0.68 -10.19 -6.51
CA VAL A 120 0.10 -9.08 -7.28
C VAL A 120 1.15 -8.01 -7.58
N THR A 121 2.06 -7.71 -6.64
CA THR A 121 3.17 -6.79 -6.86
C THR A 121 4.01 -7.21 -8.07
N LEU A 122 4.44 -8.47 -8.12
CA LEU A 122 5.23 -9.02 -9.23
C LEU A 122 4.44 -9.02 -10.54
N TYR A 123 3.17 -9.39 -10.49
CA TYR A 123 2.27 -9.33 -11.64
C TYR A 123 2.18 -7.92 -12.24
N LEU A 124 2.02 -6.89 -11.41
CA LEU A 124 1.97 -5.49 -11.88
C LEU A 124 3.28 -5.06 -12.54
N LEU A 125 4.42 -5.32 -11.89
CA LEU A 125 5.75 -4.96 -12.40
C LEU A 125 6.12 -5.71 -13.70
N ASP A 126 5.69 -6.96 -13.82
CA ASP A 126 5.91 -7.76 -15.01
C ASP A 126 5.04 -7.25 -16.18
N ARG A 127 3.74 -7.07 -15.91
CA ARG A 127 2.75 -6.73 -16.94
C ARG A 127 2.91 -5.32 -17.49
N PHE A 128 3.31 -4.33 -16.68
CA PHE A 128 3.36 -2.93 -17.09
C PHE A 128 4.78 -2.36 -17.06
N LYS A 129 5.17 -1.71 -18.16
CA LYS A 129 6.49 -1.05 -18.32
C LYS A 129 6.32 0.46 -18.27
N ILE A 130 5.85 0.95 -17.13
CA ILE A 130 5.65 2.37 -16.84
C ILE A 130 6.77 2.91 -15.94
N GLN A 131 6.83 4.22 -15.77
CA GLN A 131 7.70 4.84 -14.78
C GLN A 131 7.09 4.71 -13.38
N TRP A 132 7.46 3.63 -12.69
CA TRP A 132 6.97 3.35 -11.34
C TRP A 132 7.50 4.37 -10.32
N ASN A 133 6.60 4.85 -9.46
CA ASN A 133 6.92 5.63 -8.28
C ASN A 133 7.25 4.68 -7.12
N PHE A 134 8.54 4.33 -6.99
CA PHE A 134 8.99 3.44 -5.93
C PHE A 134 9.07 4.12 -4.54
N ASN A 135 9.03 5.45 -4.46
CA ASN A 135 9.11 6.14 -3.18
C ASN A 135 7.98 5.73 -2.25
N SER A 136 6.74 5.75 -2.74
CA SER A 136 5.60 5.36 -1.91
C SER A 136 5.75 3.94 -1.37
N VAL A 137 6.10 2.95 -2.20
CA VAL A 137 6.26 1.56 -1.72
C VAL A 137 7.44 1.37 -0.76
N MET A 138 8.54 2.10 -0.94
CA MET A 138 9.66 2.11 0.01
C MET A 138 9.23 2.70 1.36
N GLU A 139 8.51 3.84 1.36
CA GLU A 139 7.97 4.46 2.58
C GLU A 139 7.05 3.50 3.35
N HIS A 140 6.18 2.77 2.65
CA HIS A 140 5.30 1.78 3.27
C HIS A 140 6.07 0.59 3.84
N SER A 141 7.12 0.14 3.14
CA SER A 141 7.98 -0.95 3.62
C SER A 141 8.61 -0.58 4.97
N ILE A 142 9.04 0.67 5.14
CA ILE A 142 9.57 1.18 6.41
C ILE A 142 8.48 1.26 7.47
N CYS A 143 7.32 1.85 7.14
CA CYS A 143 6.21 2.00 8.11
C CYS A 143 5.64 0.66 8.60
N THR A 144 5.76 -0.40 7.80
CA THR A 144 5.28 -1.76 8.12
C THR A 144 6.39 -2.66 8.67
N ASP A 145 7.58 -2.11 8.95
CA ASP A 145 8.73 -2.86 9.48
C ASP A 145 9.28 -3.95 8.54
N ASN A 146 8.91 -3.91 7.25
CA ASN A 146 9.22 -4.94 6.26
C ASN A 146 10.53 -4.64 5.51
N PHE A 147 11.65 -5.03 6.12
CA PHE A 147 12.97 -4.72 5.59
C PHE A 147 13.28 -5.42 4.26
N GLU A 148 12.84 -6.66 4.06
CA GLU A 148 13.06 -7.37 2.80
C GLU A 148 12.31 -6.70 1.64
N GLN A 149 11.10 -6.21 1.91
CA GLN A 149 10.35 -5.43 0.93
C GLN A 149 11.02 -4.08 0.62
N LEU A 150 11.60 -3.41 1.63
CA LEU A 150 12.41 -2.21 1.41
C LEU A 150 13.60 -2.51 0.48
N LYS A 151 14.37 -3.58 0.76
CA LYS A 151 15.51 -3.99 -0.09
C LYS A 151 15.07 -4.26 -1.53
N PHE A 152 13.96 -4.96 -1.70
CA PHE A 152 13.39 -5.27 -3.00
C PHE A 152 13.06 -3.99 -3.80
N PHE A 153 12.34 -3.03 -3.21
CA PHE A 153 11.98 -1.80 -3.91
C PHE A 153 13.15 -0.84 -4.09
N VAL A 154 14.14 -0.82 -3.19
CA VAL A 154 15.39 -0.07 -3.39
C VAL A 154 16.16 -0.61 -4.58
N ALA A 155 16.26 -1.94 -4.72
CA ALA A 155 16.91 -2.56 -5.87
C ALA A 155 16.20 -2.18 -7.18
N LEU A 156 14.86 -2.26 -7.22
CA LEU A 156 14.07 -1.85 -8.39
C LEU A 156 14.25 -0.37 -8.74
N ALA A 157 14.19 0.53 -7.76
CA ALA A 157 14.35 1.96 -7.97
C ALA A 157 15.76 2.31 -8.51
N ASN A 158 16.78 1.62 -8.01
CA ASN A 158 18.15 1.75 -8.52
C ASN A 158 18.26 1.29 -9.98
N SER A 159 17.64 0.15 -10.32
CA SER A 159 17.66 -0.41 -11.67
C SER A 159 16.87 0.39 -12.69
N SER A 160 15.79 1.06 -12.29
CA SER A 160 14.96 1.85 -13.20
C SER A 160 15.53 3.24 -13.51
N GLY A 161 16.70 3.59 -12.94
CA GLY A 161 17.24 4.95 -13.04
C GLY A 161 16.36 5.99 -12.34
N TYR A 162 15.50 5.56 -11.42
CA TYR A 162 14.61 6.47 -10.70
C TYR A 162 15.46 7.40 -9.82
N THR A 163 15.39 8.68 -10.14
CA THR A 163 15.91 9.76 -9.31
C THR A 163 14.73 10.49 -8.67
N SER A 164 14.83 10.76 -7.38
CA SER A 164 13.85 11.49 -6.55
C SER A 164 13.71 12.98 -6.95
N SER A 165 13.87 13.31 -8.23
CA SER A 165 14.10 14.66 -8.76
C SER A 165 12.84 15.50 -8.99
N ASP A 166 11.67 15.06 -8.53
CA ASP A 166 10.49 15.91 -8.58
C ASP A 166 10.47 16.88 -7.39
N ASP A 167 10.74 18.15 -7.71
CA ASP A 167 10.76 19.35 -6.87
C ASP A 167 9.43 19.67 -6.16
N ASN A 168 8.57 18.67 -5.90
CA ASN A 168 7.40 18.86 -5.05
C ASN A 168 7.81 18.79 -3.57
N ILE A 169 8.28 19.96 -3.11
CA ILE A 169 8.92 20.34 -1.85
C ILE A 169 8.14 19.97 -0.56
N GLN A 170 6.95 19.36 -0.64
CA GLN A 170 6.13 19.11 0.57
C GLN A 170 5.74 17.66 0.86
N ALA A 171 5.96 16.69 -0.04
CA ALA A 171 5.47 15.31 0.15
C ALA A 171 6.55 14.25 0.37
N HIS A 172 7.83 14.58 0.18
CA HIS A 172 8.94 13.67 0.45
C HIS A 172 9.16 13.57 1.97
N ARG A 173 8.35 12.76 2.65
CA ARG A 173 8.75 12.17 3.93
C ARG A 173 9.92 11.24 3.64
N GLY A 174 11.11 11.81 3.44
CA GLY A 174 12.28 11.10 2.95
C GLY A 174 12.43 9.75 3.65
N ILE A 175 12.73 8.69 2.90
CA ILE A 175 12.84 7.33 3.44
C ILE A 175 13.76 7.25 4.67
N PHE A 176 14.80 8.10 4.74
CA PHE A 176 15.61 8.32 5.93
C PHE A 176 14.83 8.85 7.14
N ASN A 177 14.01 9.89 6.95
CA ASN A 177 13.17 10.48 7.99
C ASN A 177 12.19 9.45 8.55
N LEU A 178 11.58 8.63 7.70
CA LEU A 178 10.70 7.55 8.14
C LEU A 178 11.45 6.46 8.90
N ALA A 179 12.64 6.06 8.45
CA ALA A 179 13.47 5.08 9.15
C ALA A 179 13.88 5.60 10.54
N ALA A 180 14.24 6.87 10.65
CA ALA A 180 14.53 7.52 11.93
C ALA A 180 13.28 7.63 12.83
N LYS A 181 12.14 8.01 12.25
CA LYS A 181 10.85 8.10 12.93
C LYS A 181 10.32 6.76 13.45
N THR A 182 10.71 5.66 12.82
CA THR A 182 10.35 4.28 13.22
C THR A 182 11.39 3.64 14.14
N GLY A 183 12.52 4.30 14.38
CA GLY A 183 13.56 3.77 15.26
C GLY A 183 14.48 2.72 14.60
N ARG A 184 14.46 2.60 13.26
CA ARG A 184 15.11 1.51 12.52
C ARG A 184 16.50 1.90 12.02
N ILE A 185 17.51 1.77 12.88
CA ILE A 185 18.92 2.04 12.54
C ILE A 185 19.41 1.16 11.38
N ASP A 186 19.01 -0.10 11.35
CA ASP A 186 19.38 -1.05 10.30
C ASP A 186 18.87 -0.63 8.91
N MET A 187 17.64 -0.12 8.83
CA MET A 187 17.12 0.48 7.60
C MET A 187 17.89 1.76 7.23
N ILE A 188 18.27 2.61 8.19
CA ILE A 188 19.11 3.79 7.93
C ILE A 188 20.46 3.38 7.34
N GLU A 189 21.15 2.42 7.96
CA GLU A 189 22.45 1.91 7.49
C GLU A 189 22.36 1.37 6.06
N TYR A 190 21.31 0.60 5.77
CA TYR A 190 21.07 0.10 4.43
C TYR A 190 20.82 1.22 3.41
N LEU A 191 19.98 2.20 3.76
CA LEU A 191 19.68 3.33 2.90
C LEU A 191 20.91 4.22 2.64
N LEU A 192 21.80 4.41 3.62
CA LEU A 192 23.06 5.15 3.44
C LEU A 192 23.95 4.52 2.35
N ILE A 193 23.94 3.20 2.25
CA ILE A 193 24.74 2.45 1.27
C ILE A 193 24.09 2.47 -0.11
N HIS A 194 22.77 2.25 -0.18
CA HIS A 194 22.08 1.96 -1.44
C HIS A 194 21.29 3.14 -2.03
N ARG A 195 21.04 4.19 -1.24
CA ARG A 195 20.29 5.39 -1.63
C ARG A 195 20.91 6.67 -1.04
N PRO A 196 22.23 6.91 -1.13
CA PRO A 196 22.86 8.09 -0.53
C PRO A 196 22.32 9.41 -1.10
N GLN A 197 21.81 9.41 -2.33
CA GLN A 197 21.23 10.61 -2.95
C GLN A 197 19.93 11.08 -2.26
N ASP A 198 19.22 10.20 -1.54
CA ASP A 198 18.00 10.55 -0.80
C ASP A 198 18.32 11.16 0.59
N LEU A 199 19.60 11.22 0.99
CA LEU A 199 20.03 11.76 2.28
C LEU A 199 19.95 13.29 2.36
N LYS A 200 20.12 13.98 1.21
CA LYS A 200 20.35 15.44 1.14
C LYS A 200 19.22 16.28 1.75
N SER A 201 17.99 15.78 1.71
CA SER A 201 16.79 16.44 2.26
C SER A 201 16.32 15.84 3.59
N SER A 202 17.13 14.99 4.22
CA SER A 202 16.73 14.31 5.45
C SER A 202 16.89 15.20 6.69
N ASP A 203 15.91 15.09 7.59
CA ASP A 203 15.92 15.61 8.96
C ASP A 203 15.66 14.45 9.93
N MET A 204 16.52 13.44 9.85
CA MET A 204 16.43 12.23 10.68
C MET A 204 16.47 12.56 12.17
N TYR A 205 17.24 13.57 12.55
CA TYR A 205 17.42 13.97 13.95
C TYR A 205 16.10 14.47 14.55
N THR A 206 15.40 15.41 13.88
CA THR A 206 14.13 15.93 14.37
C THR A 206 13.10 14.81 14.49
N HIS A 207 12.99 13.94 13.47
CA HIS A 207 12.01 12.86 13.50
C HIS A 207 12.29 11.76 14.54
N ALA A 208 13.57 11.42 14.77
CA ALA A 208 13.93 10.52 15.86
C ALA A 208 13.61 11.13 17.23
N LYS A 209 13.88 12.43 17.41
CA LYS A 209 13.58 13.17 18.64
C LYS A 209 12.09 13.28 18.90
N GLU A 210 11.29 13.64 17.90
CA GLU A 210 9.82 13.72 18.00
C GLU A 210 9.18 12.40 18.46
N ARG A 211 9.82 11.27 18.14
CA ARG A 211 9.35 9.92 18.50
C ARG A 211 10.05 9.31 19.71
N GLY A 212 10.99 10.03 20.33
CA GLY A 212 11.70 9.56 21.52
C GLY A 212 12.66 8.38 21.23
N HIS A 213 13.12 8.23 19.99
CA HIS A 213 14.07 7.18 19.61
C HIS A 213 15.51 7.58 19.93
N GLN A 214 15.84 7.61 21.23
CA GLN A 214 17.15 8.04 21.73
C GLN A 214 18.30 7.24 21.11
N HIS A 215 18.13 5.93 20.91
CA HIS A 215 19.15 5.08 20.28
C HIS A 215 19.48 5.51 18.84
N VAL A 216 18.49 5.99 18.07
CA VAL A 216 18.72 6.55 16.74
C VAL A 216 19.48 7.88 16.85
N ILE A 217 19.14 8.73 17.81
CA ILE A 217 19.84 10.00 18.03
C ILE A 217 21.32 9.74 18.36
N ASP A 218 21.59 8.83 19.29
CA ASP A 218 22.95 8.45 19.69
C ASP A 218 23.72 7.88 18.49
N TYR A 219 23.06 7.03 17.69
CA TYR A 219 23.61 6.52 16.44
C TYR A 219 23.95 7.64 15.46
N LEU A 220 23.03 8.56 15.18
CA LEU A 220 23.25 9.69 14.25
C LEU A 220 24.39 10.59 14.71
N ILE A 221 24.48 10.90 16.00
CA ILE A 221 25.59 11.66 16.61
C ILE A 221 26.91 10.90 16.43
N SER A 222 26.94 9.60 16.72
CA SER A 222 28.15 8.78 16.61
C SER A 222 28.70 8.69 15.18
N LYS A 223 27.81 8.79 14.17
CA LYS A 223 28.16 8.78 12.75
C LYS A 223 28.41 10.17 12.16
N GLY A 224 28.22 11.24 12.93
CA GLY A 224 28.34 12.62 12.44
C GLY A 224 27.25 13.05 11.47
N ILE A 225 26.10 12.36 11.43
CA ILE A 225 24.96 12.62 10.52
C ILE A 225 24.01 13.64 11.17
N THR A 226 24.54 14.70 11.78
CA THR A 226 23.77 15.66 12.61
C THR A 226 23.71 17.07 12.04
N ASN A 227 24.14 17.32 10.80
CA ASN A 227 24.11 18.65 10.19
C ASN A 227 23.28 18.67 8.90
N ILE A 228 22.23 19.51 8.86
CA ILE A 228 22.00 20.63 7.92
C ILE A 228 20.69 21.36 8.36
N ASN A 229 20.83 22.44 9.15
CA ASN A 229 20.02 23.67 9.17
C ASN A 229 20.35 24.54 10.40
N LYS A 230 21.61 25.00 10.49
CA LYS A 230 22.00 26.12 11.39
C LYS A 230 22.39 27.40 10.63
N ASN A 231 22.15 27.47 9.32
CA ASN A 231 22.53 28.63 8.50
C ASN A 231 21.34 29.51 8.04
N SER A 232 20.20 29.49 8.72
CA SER A 232 19.11 30.46 8.48
C SER A 232 19.00 31.59 9.51
N ASP A 233 19.81 31.59 10.59
CA ASP A 233 19.66 32.55 11.69
C ASP A 233 20.81 33.57 11.83
N SER A 234 21.70 33.73 10.84
CA SER A 234 22.83 34.69 10.93
C SER A 234 22.85 35.78 9.86
N SER A 235 21.73 36.06 9.19
CA SER A 235 21.63 37.14 8.20
C SER A 235 20.41 38.04 8.46
N ASN A 236 20.27 38.57 9.68
CA ASN A 236 19.42 39.76 9.89
C ASN A 236 19.79 40.58 11.13
N ASN A 237 21.08 40.68 11.45
CA ASN A 237 21.61 41.68 12.37
C ASN A 237 22.79 42.37 11.69
N ASN A 238 22.49 43.41 10.93
CA ASN A 238 23.29 44.63 10.76
C ASN A 238 22.78 45.37 9.54
N ASN A 239 21.88 46.31 9.76
CA ASN A 239 21.95 47.67 9.22
C ASN A 239 20.68 48.40 9.62
N ASN A 240 20.76 49.09 10.76
CA ASN A 240 20.17 50.41 10.96
C ASN A 240 20.56 50.88 12.34
N ASN A 241 21.77 51.44 12.44
CA ASN A 241 22.08 52.49 13.38
C ASN A 241 23.28 53.28 12.84
N ASN A 242 23.10 54.60 12.85
CA ASN A 242 24.05 55.67 12.58
C ASN A 242 24.20 56.12 11.12
N GLN A 243 23.45 57.17 10.77
CA GLN A 243 24.07 58.49 10.66
C GLN A 243 23.05 59.60 10.88
N SER A 244 23.46 60.51 11.77
CA SER A 244 22.83 61.77 12.16
C SER A 244 22.84 62.81 11.05
#